data_AF-A0AAV9SSG3-F1
#
_entry.id   AF-A0AAV9SSG3-F1
#
_cell.length_a   1.000
_cell.length_b   1.000
_cell.length_c   1.000
_cell.angle_alpha   90.00
_cell.angle_beta   90.00
_cell.angle_gamma   90.00
#
_symmetry.space_group_name_H-M   'P 1'
#
loop_
_entity.id
_entity.type
_entity.pdbx_description
1 polymer ?
#
loop_
_entity_poly.entity_id
_entity_poly.type
_entity_poly.pdbx_seq_one_letter_code
_entity_poly.pdbx_strand_id
1 'polypeptide(L)'
;MEGLTFDWLDEDCAISYETPEFPTSDSPRDGQAAEPSLTPERAGSVPEQTDQPSGDRALPLLRLSNWNSTKQYDKNNPECIHYDFRWKVSQREKIRARQVCSDTDLDLVLAPSDFWTIDFEPRLATLLKGENKFPGDTYTCEETIVDISIERSRQRGLKKRFTGLEIDWDVLDSHVEGLGALFSKRRKMTFGIEFVYKEATSDPTATKGKKKGQSATEAQKLQRAADAGFWTRVYKHHRCRGKYCKQGPHCWLDERGNHHRLLPRHLEEIFHHIKGSMKEGEKEEEVDIDIEIPSKILGDILNGSRKRKAEDSVDCRGCKVHASSNGRLRDTGETSFVEDSGEVEGDRMDRLEEYCNWSLQQVKSDKWREALQAANQFAIDQFLELNSILKHPEVAADLMVKGGVKPGIALQFVSNINKFRQETK
;
A
#
# COMPACT_ATOMS: atom_id res chain seq x y z
N MET A 1 13.53 -40.79 -42.04
CA MET A 1 13.34 -39.37 -42.39
C MET A 1 12.80 -38.70 -41.12
N GLU A 2 13.63 -38.67 -40.08
CA GLU A 2 14.50 -37.53 -39.71
C GLU A 2 13.62 -36.42 -39.10
N GLY A 3 13.55 -36.18 -37.79
CA GLY A 3 14.57 -36.32 -36.75
C GLY A 3 15.30 -34.99 -36.59
N LEU A 4 14.72 -34.04 -35.83
CA LEU A 4 15.44 -32.87 -35.35
C LEU A 4 15.18 -32.69 -33.85
N THR A 5 16.10 -33.31 -33.14
CA THR A 5 16.64 -32.99 -31.81
C THR A 5 16.95 -31.50 -31.64
N PHE A 6 16.65 -30.96 -30.47
CA PHE A 6 17.22 -29.71 -29.97
C PHE A 6 17.90 -30.04 -28.65
N ASP A 7 19.22 -30.16 -28.70
CA ASP A 7 20.09 -30.33 -27.54
C ASP A 7 21.10 -29.19 -27.49
N TRP A 8 21.47 -28.89 -26.25
CA TRP A 8 22.24 -27.78 -25.72
C TRP A 8 23.66 -27.60 -26.28
N LEU A 9 24.23 -26.42 -26.04
CA LEU A 9 25.56 -26.12 -25.44
C LEU A 9 25.75 -24.58 -25.48
N ASP A 10 25.82 -23.89 -24.33
CA ASP A 10 27.03 -23.57 -23.55
C ASP A 10 28.15 -22.92 -24.38
N GLU A 11 28.44 -21.64 -24.11
CA GLU A 11 29.83 -21.18 -23.96
C GLU A 11 29.92 -19.78 -23.32
N ASP A 12 30.76 -19.73 -22.29
CA ASP A 12 31.24 -18.57 -21.55
C ASP A 12 31.93 -17.54 -22.45
N CYS A 13 31.86 -16.26 -22.08
CA CYS A 13 32.98 -15.35 -22.33
C CYS A 13 33.02 -14.19 -21.33
N ALA A 14 34.05 -14.24 -20.49
CA ALA A 14 34.52 -13.18 -19.61
C ALA A 14 34.94 -11.95 -20.43
N ILE A 15 34.61 -10.75 -19.92
CA ILE A 15 35.13 -9.49 -20.47
C ILE A 15 36.19 -8.96 -19.50
N SER A 16 37.44 -9.06 -19.93
CA SER A 16 38.63 -8.50 -19.30
C SER A 16 38.70 -6.99 -19.49
N TYR A 17 39.26 -6.37 -18.46
CA TYR A 17 39.67 -4.98 -18.33
C TYR A 17 40.84 -4.68 -19.29
N GLU A 18 40.72 -3.64 -20.11
CA GLU A 18 41.88 -2.99 -20.74
C GLU A 18 41.79 -1.47 -20.61
N THR A 19 42.92 -0.92 -20.19
CA THR A 19 43.26 0.47 -19.89
C THR A 19 43.40 1.29 -21.17
N PRO A 20 42.89 2.54 -21.25
CA PRO A 20 43.22 3.43 -22.36
C PRO A 20 44.48 4.25 -22.04
N GLU A 21 45.45 4.15 -22.94
CA GLU A 21 46.69 4.94 -22.98
C GLU A 21 46.44 6.41 -23.33
N PHE A 22 47.24 7.31 -22.76
CA PHE A 22 47.27 8.74 -23.05
C PHE A 22 48.11 9.04 -24.30
N PRO A 23 47.74 10.03 -25.14
CA PRO A 23 48.63 10.54 -26.16
C PRO A 23 49.62 11.56 -25.59
N THR A 24 50.90 11.28 -25.84
CA THR A 24 52.08 12.13 -25.73
C THR A 24 52.00 13.37 -26.63
N SER A 25 52.54 14.50 -26.14
CA SER A 25 53.08 15.54 -27.00
C SER A 25 54.36 16.09 -26.39
N ASP A 26 55.43 15.99 -27.16
CA ASP A 26 56.82 16.28 -26.82
C ASP A 26 57.20 17.75 -27.07
N SER A 27 57.80 18.38 -26.04
CA SER A 27 59.07 19.15 -26.04
C SER A 27 59.21 20.52 -26.77
N PRO A 28 60.28 21.34 -26.51
CA PRO A 28 61.20 21.46 -25.33
C PRO A 28 61.74 22.89 -24.98
N ARG A 29 62.59 22.93 -23.93
CA ARG A 29 63.71 23.88 -23.60
C ARG A 29 63.37 25.26 -23.01
N ASP A 30 64.07 25.86 -22.04
CA ASP A 30 65.36 25.70 -21.31
C ASP A 30 65.10 26.27 -19.88
N GLY A 31 65.63 25.81 -18.74
CA GLY A 31 67.04 25.73 -18.33
C GLY A 31 67.40 26.88 -17.36
N GLN A 32 67.51 26.59 -16.05
CA GLN A 32 68.60 27.02 -15.12
C GLN A 32 68.17 27.20 -13.64
N ALA A 33 69.06 26.72 -12.78
CA ALA A 33 69.02 26.69 -11.32
C ALA A 33 69.67 27.93 -10.69
N ALA A 34 69.18 28.36 -9.51
CA ALA A 34 69.97 28.91 -8.40
C ALA A 34 69.08 29.20 -7.17
N GLU A 35 69.35 28.54 -6.06
CA GLU A 35 69.20 29.09 -4.70
C GLU A 35 70.51 29.83 -4.31
N PRO A 36 70.64 30.56 -3.17
CA PRO A 36 69.69 30.82 -2.07
C PRO A 36 69.60 32.33 -1.70
N SER A 37 68.77 32.65 -0.69
CA SER A 37 69.18 33.42 0.52
C SER A 37 68.14 34.39 1.10
N LEU A 38 67.91 34.20 2.41
CA LEU A 38 67.64 35.17 3.49
C LEU A 38 66.20 35.66 3.75
N THR A 39 65.70 35.18 4.90
CA THR A 39 64.66 35.78 5.75
C THR A 39 65.00 37.21 6.20
N PRO A 40 63.99 38.03 6.55
CA PRO A 40 63.72 38.17 7.98
C PRO A 40 62.22 38.19 8.36
N GLU A 41 61.99 37.80 9.60
CA GLU A 41 60.73 37.74 10.34
C GLU A 41 59.90 39.04 10.30
N ARG A 42 58.56 38.91 10.23
CA ARG A 42 57.66 39.66 11.14
C ARG A 42 56.27 39.04 11.29
N ALA A 43 55.98 38.69 12.54
CA ALA A 43 54.71 38.73 13.29
C ALA A 43 53.35 38.62 12.54
N GLY A 44 52.60 37.60 12.96
CA GLY A 44 51.21 37.76 13.38
C GLY A 44 50.16 37.79 12.29
N SER A 45 49.64 36.62 11.93
CA SER A 45 48.24 36.49 11.49
C SER A 45 47.76 35.08 11.80
N VAL A 46 46.82 34.98 12.72
CA VAL A 46 45.92 33.83 12.86
C VAL A 46 45.29 33.60 11.47
N PRO A 47 45.32 32.39 10.88
CA PRO A 47 44.41 32.13 9.79
C PRO A 47 43.02 32.02 10.42
N GLU A 48 42.29 33.12 10.40
CA GLU A 48 40.84 33.09 10.42
C GLU A 48 40.46 32.29 9.17
N GLN A 49 40.33 30.98 9.37
CA GLN A 49 39.93 30.03 8.36
C GLN A 49 38.48 30.39 8.04
N THR A 50 38.33 31.30 7.10
CA THR A 50 37.07 31.62 6.48
C THR A 50 36.61 30.30 5.86
N ASP A 51 35.63 29.65 6.50
CA ASP A 51 34.94 28.49 5.96
C ASP A 51 34.30 28.92 4.63
N GLN A 52 35.06 28.78 3.55
CA GLN A 52 34.50 28.62 2.23
C GLN A 52 33.56 27.40 2.32
N PRO A 53 32.37 27.43 1.70
CA PRO A 53 31.50 26.27 1.64
C PRO A 53 32.20 25.21 0.79
N SER A 54 32.93 24.33 1.47
CA SER A 54 33.69 23.24 0.88
C SER A 54 32.70 22.32 0.16
N GLY A 55 32.88 22.23 -1.15
CA GLY A 55 32.00 21.49 -2.05
C GLY A 55 31.82 20.02 -1.70
N ASP A 56 30.66 19.49 -2.09
CA ASP A 56 30.33 18.08 -2.34
C ASP A 56 30.92 17.02 -1.37
N ARG A 57 31.26 17.38 -0.13
CA ARG A 57 31.70 16.42 0.89
C ARG A 57 30.49 15.66 1.40
N ALA A 58 30.50 14.35 1.21
CA ALA A 58 29.51 13.47 1.81
C ALA A 58 29.61 13.58 3.33
N LEU A 59 28.50 13.95 3.98
CA LEU A 59 28.42 14.00 5.44
C LEU A 59 28.53 12.58 6.01
N PRO A 60 29.28 12.37 7.10
CA PRO A 60 29.46 11.06 7.69
C PRO A 60 28.19 10.59 8.42
N LEU A 61 28.03 9.27 8.52
CA LEU A 61 27.06 8.67 9.42
C LEU A 61 27.63 8.64 10.84
N LEU A 62 26.90 9.18 11.81
CA LEU A 62 27.43 9.36 13.16
C LEU A 62 27.34 8.05 13.96
N ARG A 63 28.50 7.49 14.32
CA ARG A 63 28.58 6.30 15.17
C ARG A 63 28.47 6.63 16.65
N LEU A 64 28.08 5.64 17.46
CA LEU A 64 27.92 5.79 18.91
C LEU A 64 29.18 6.36 19.60
N SER A 65 30.37 5.95 19.15
CA SER A 65 31.66 6.43 19.69
C SER A 65 31.87 7.94 19.54
N ASN A 66 31.23 8.54 18.52
CA ASN A 66 31.39 9.95 18.15
C ASN A 66 30.14 10.77 18.51
N TRP A 67 29.11 10.12 19.04
CA TRP A 67 27.86 10.76 19.42
C TRP A 67 27.95 11.35 20.82
N ASN A 68 27.42 12.56 20.95
CA ASN A 68 27.31 13.24 22.22
C ASN A 68 25.83 13.53 22.50
N SER A 69 25.28 12.86 23.52
CA SER A 69 23.88 12.98 23.92
C SER A 69 23.47 14.38 24.38
N THR A 70 24.43 15.22 24.82
CA THR A 70 24.15 16.61 25.23
C THR A 70 24.36 17.61 24.09
N LYS A 71 24.91 17.19 22.94
CA LYS A 71 25.12 18.06 21.78
C LYS A 71 23.84 18.13 20.96
N GLN A 72 23.41 19.34 20.64
CA GLN A 72 22.37 19.56 19.63
C GLN A 72 23.03 19.60 18.25
N TYR A 73 22.65 18.65 17.39
CA TYR A 73 23.14 18.59 16.02
C TYR A 73 22.25 19.48 15.15
N ASP A 74 22.84 20.48 14.48
CA ASP A 74 22.09 21.45 13.69
C ASP A 74 21.68 20.87 12.32
N LYS A 75 20.38 20.79 12.09
CA LYS A 75 19.80 20.36 10.81
C LYS A 75 20.09 21.33 9.67
N ASN A 76 20.24 22.63 9.95
CA ASN A 76 20.43 23.66 8.94
C ASN A 76 21.88 23.74 8.49
N ASN A 77 22.83 23.47 9.38
CA ASN A 77 24.24 23.29 9.07
C ASN A 77 24.75 21.90 9.54
N PRO A 78 24.34 20.82 8.85
CA PRO A 78 24.58 19.47 9.32
C PRO A 78 26.07 19.09 9.21
N GLU A 79 26.63 18.66 10.33
CA GLU A 79 27.98 18.06 10.42
C GLU A 79 27.96 16.54 10.19
N CYS A 80 26.77 15.94 10.22
CA CYS A 80 26.52 14.51 10.00
C CYS A 80 25.20 14.30 9.26
N ILE A 81 24.91 13.06 8.88
CA ILE A 81 23.64 12.69 8.26
C ILE A 81 22.49 12.76 9.29
N HIS A 82 21.35 13.32 8.88
CA HIS A 82 20.09 13.24 9.64
C HIS A 82 19.05 12.42 8.86
N TYR A 83 18.20 11.69 9.57
CA TYR A 83 17.07 10.97 8.99
C TYR A 83 15.87 10.92 9.92
N ASP A 84 14.69 10.73 9.32
CA ASP A 84 13.49 10.39 10.08
C ASP A 84 13.38 8.87 10.19
N PHE A 85 13.14 8.37 11.39
CA PHE A 85 12.96 6.96 11.67
C PHE A 85 11.47 6.65 11.84
N ARG A 86 10.90 5.94 10.87
CA ARG A 86 9.51 5.46 10.94
C ARG A 86 9.52 4.00 11.33
N TRP A 87 8.71 3.62 12.29
CA TRP A 87 8.60 2.23 12.67
C TRP A 87 7.16 1.79 12.82
N LYS A 88 6.95 0.49 12.60
CA LYS A 88 5.65 -0.15 12.68
C LYS A 88 5.81 -1.55 13.26
N VAL A 89 4.87 -1.94 14.12
CA VAL A 89 4.73 -3.32 14.56
C VAL A 89 3.37 -3.83 14.11
N SER A 90 3.40 -4.97 13.42
CA SER A 90 2.23 -5.63 12.86
C SER A 90 2.11 -7.04 13.40
N GLN A 91 0.89 -7.51 13.62
CA GLN A 91 0.59 -8.88 14.03
C GLN A 91 0.00 -9.65 12.83
N ARG A 92 0.56 -10.80 12.51
CA ARG A 92 0.09 -11.71 11.48
C ARG A 92 -0.70 -12.85 12.12
N GLU A 93 -2.00 -12.87 11.89
CA GLU A 93 -2.88 -13.94 12.36
C GLU A 93 -2.99 -15.09 11.34
N LYS A 94 -3.31 -14.77 10.07
CA LYS A 94 -3.56 -15.78 9.01
C LYS A 94 -2.96 -15.42 7.65
N ILE A 95 -3.41 -14.31 7.04
CA ILE A 95 -3.04 -13.93 5.65
C ILE A 95 -2.53 -12.48 5.58
N ARG A 96 -3.04 -11.58 6.43
CA ARG A 96 -2.66 -10.17 6.45
C ARG A 96 -2.05 -9.83 7.81
N ALA A 97 -1.04 -8.97 7.78
CA ALA A 97 -0.48 -8.38 8.99
C ALA A 97 -1.34 -7.16 9.36
N ARG A 98 -1.95 -7.18 10.54
CA ARG A 98 -2.66 -6.05 11.13
C ARG A 98 -1.65 -5.15 11.83
N GLN A 99 -1.68 -3.85 11.55
CA GLN A 99 -0.89 -2.89 12.32
C GLN A 99 -1.37 -2.83 13.78
N VAL A 100 -0.45 -3.03 14.72
CA VAL A 100 -0.71 -2.93 16.16
C VAL A 100 -0.30 -1.56 16.67
N CYS A 101 0.88 -1.09 16.28
CA CYS A 101 1.37 0.24 16.61
C CYS A 101 2.35 0.73 15.55
N SER A 102 2.55 2.04 15.54
CA SER A 102 3.54 2.72 14.72
C SER A 102 3.86 4.05 15.35
N ASP A 103 5.05 4.58 15.06
CA ASP A 103 5.42 5.94 15.43
C ASP A 103 6.50 6.45 14.48
N THR A 104 6.94 7.69 14.69
CA THR A 104 8.03 8.30 13.93
C THR A 104 8.88 9.18 14.82
N ASP A 105 10.17 8.85 14.89
CA ASP A 105 11.19 9.66 15.54
C ASP A 105 11.86 10.54 14.46
N LEU A 106 11.83 11.85 14.67
CA LEU A 106 12.30 12.82 13.67
C LEU A 106 13.76 13.19 13.92
N ASP A 107 14.47 13.50 12.84
CA ASP A 107 15.79 14.15 12.90
C ASP A 107 16.86 13.39 13.71
N LEU A 108 16.87 12.06 13.59
CA LEU A 108 17.89 11.23 14.21
C LEU A 108 19.23 11.37 13.48
N VAL A 109 20.31 11.36 14.25
CA VAL A 109 21.69 11.53 13.75
C VAL A 109 22.54 10.27 13.89
N LEU A 110 22.22 9.41 14.86
CA LEU A 110 22.94 8.17 15.13
C LEU A 110 22.77 7.17 13.99
N ALA A 111 23.80 6.39 13.70
CA ALA A 111 23.70 5.25 12.79
C ALA A 111 22.52 4.35 13.20
N PRO A 112 21.71 3.84 12.24
CA PRO A 112 20.56 3.00 12.54
C PRO A 112 20.87 1.83 13.50
N SER A 113 22.02 1.17 13.34
CA SER A 113 22.45 0.10 14.23
C SER A 113 22.73 0.56 15.66
N ASP A 114 23.42 1.69 15.83
CA ASP A 114 23.72 2.26 17.14
C ASP A 114 22.44 2.72 17.82
N PHE A 115 21.55 3.42 17.09
CA PHE A 115 20.24 3.83 17.58
C PHE A 115 19.37 2.63 17.99
N TRP A 116 19.41 1.55 17.19
CA TRP A 116 18.74 0.30 17.50
C TRP A 116 19.17 -0.24 18.87
N THR A 117 20.47 -0.41 19.08
CA THR A 117 21.01 -1.02 20.30
C THR A 117 20.76 -0.16 21.55
N ILE A 118 20.90 1.16 21.45
CA ILE A 118 20.85 2.01 22.64
C ILE A 118 19.43 2.40 23.08
N ASP A 119 18.49 2.54 22.13
CA ASP A 119 17.16 3.11 22.40
C ASP A 119 16.04 2.19 21.90
N PHE A 120 16.07 1.86 20.61
CA PHE A 120 14.88 1.30 19.99
C PHE A 120 14.62 -0.17 20.34
N GLU A 121 15.64 -1.01 20.49
CA GLU A 121 15.49 -2.40 20.92
C GLU A 121 14.87 -2.51 22.33
N PRO A 122 15.37 -1.78 23.36
CA PRO A 122 14.70 -1.68 24.66
C PRO A 122 13.26 -1.17 24.58
N ARG A 123 13.01 -0.15 23.75
CA ARG A 123 11.67 0.41 23.52
C ARG A 123 10.74 -0.62 22.91
N LEU A 124 11.21 -1.39 21.92
CA LEU A 124 10.47 -2.47 21.29
C LEU A 124 10.15 -3.59 22.29
N ALA A 125 11.12 -4.02 23.10
CA ALA A 125 10.91 -5.02 24.13
C ALA A 125 9.85 -4.58 25.17
N THR A 126 9.83 -3.30 25.51
CA THR A 126 8.82 -2.72 26.42
C THR A 126 7.44 -2.68 25.75
N LEU A 127 7.37 -2.34 24.47
CA LEU A 127 6.12 -2.33 23.71
C LEU A 127 5.49 -3.72 23.61
N LEU A 128 6.30 -4.77 23.45
CA LEU A 128 5.84 -6.17 23.37
C LEU A 128 5.29 -6.71 24.69
N LYS A 129 5.73 -6.18 25.83
CA LYS A 129 5.20 -6.54 27.16
C LYS A 129 3.83 -5.93 27.47
N GLY A 130 3.32 -5.05 26.61
CA GLY A 130 2.01 -4.43 26.80
C GLY A 130 0.87 -5.40 26.50
N GLU A 131 0.26 -5.98 27.54
CA GLU A 131 -0.87 -6.93 27.44
C GLU A 131 -2.04 -6.42 26.56
N ASN A 132 -2.28 -5.11 26.56
CA ASN A 132 -3.33 -4.49 25.74
C ASN A 132 -3.05 -4.52 24.23
N LYS A 133 -1.79 -4.62 23.82
CA LYS A 133 -1.35 -4.57 22.41
C LYS A 133 -1.02 -5.96 21.87
N PHE A 134 -0.55 -6.86 22.73
CA PHE A 134 -0.18 -8.23 22.41
C PHE A 134 -0.85 -9.19 23.40
N PRO A 135 -2.13 -9.52 23.21
CA PRO A 135 -2.84 -10.45 24.08
C PRO A 135 -2.36 -11.88 23.82
N GLY A 136 -1.76 -12.54 24.81
CA GLY A 136 -1.26 -13.91 24.69
C GLY A 136 0.19 -14.06 25.14
N ASP A 137 0.57 -15.27 25.51
CA ASP A 137 1.77 -15.50 26.32
C ASP A 137 3.07 -15.53 25.50
N THR A 138 3.01 -15.62 24.17
CA THR A 138 4.25 -15.71 23.36
C THR A 138 4.06 -15.20 21.94
N TYR A 139 4.83 -14.19 21.56
CA TYR A 139 4.90 -13.65 20.20
C TYR A 139 6.31 -13.77 19.66
N THR A 140 6.44 -14.27 18.43
CA THR A 140 7.72 -14.38 17.73
C THR A 140 7.74 -13.47 16.53
N CYS A 141 8.83 -12.73 16.33
CA CYS A 141 9.03 -11.96 15.11
C CYS A 141 9.27 -12.92 13.95
N GLU A 142 8.42 -12.86 12.92
CA GLU A 142 8.51 -13.70 11.71
C GLU A 142 9.35 -13.01 10.63
N GLU A 143 9.08 -11.72 10.42
CA GLU A 143 9.65 -10.94 9.33
C GLU A 143 9.90 -9.52 9.79
N THR A 144 11.05 -8.97 9.38
CA THR A 144 11.35 -7.54 9.51
C THR A 144 11.55 -6.95 8.12
N ILE A 145 10.81 -5.90 7.81
CA ILE A 145 10.84 -5.21 6.51
C ILE A 145 11.48 -3.84 6.73
N VAL A 146 12.55 -3.55 6.01
CA VAL A 146 13.23 -2.25 6.06
C VAL A 146 13.03 -1.50 4.75
N ASP A 147 12.65 -0.23 4.82
CA ASP A 147 12.61 0.69 3.69
C ASP A 147 13.45 1.94 3.96
N ILE A 148 14.48 2.19 3.15
CA ILE A 148 15.23 3.45 3.19
C ILE A 148 14.85 4.23 1.94
N SER A 149 14.40 5.47 2.15
CA SER A 149 13.99 6.35 1.06
C SER A 149 14.60 7.73 1.22
N ILE A 150 14.83 8.40 0.10
CA ILE A 150 15.35 9.77 0.06
C ILE A 150 14.56 10.59 -0.97
N GLU A 151 14.25 11.83 -0.59
CA GLU A 151 13.39 12.69 -1.39
C GLU A 151 13.97 12.92 -2.80
N ARG A 152 13.06 12.99 -3.79
CA ARG A 152 13.39 13.26 -5.20
C ARG A 152 14.38 12.24 -5.79
N SER A 153 14.37 11.01 -5.27
CA SER A 153 15.23 9.93 -5.75
C SER A 153 14.49 8.59 -5.77
N ARG A 154 13.90 8.26 -6.92
CA ARG A 154 13.09 7.04 -7.07
C ARG A 154 13.91 5.76 -7.26
N GLN A 155 15.24 5.86 -7.41
CA GLN A 155 16.13 4.73 -7.72
C GLN A 155 17.29 4.54 -6.73
N ARG A 156 17.36 5.32 -5.65
CA ARG A 156 18.44 5.22 -4.65
C ARG A 156 17.95 4.73 -3.28
N GLY A 157 16.68 4.34 -3.17
CA GLY A 157 16.17 3.74 -1.94
C GLY A 157 16.57 2.27 -1.81
N LEU A 158 16.46 1.75 -0.60
CA LEU A 158 16.66 0.34 -0.29
C LEU A 158 15.35 -0.24 0.23
N LYS A 159 15.01 -1.45 -0.20
CA LYS A 159 13.96 -2.23 0.44
C LYS A 159 14.47 -3.64 0.68
N LYS A 160 14.55 -4.04 1.94
CA LYS A 160 15.01 -5.37 2.36
C LYS A 160 14.01 -6.04 3.29
N ARG A 161 14.07 -7.36 3.31
CA ARG A 161 13.30 -8.22 4.20
C ARG A 161 14.29 -9.14 4.91
N PHE A 162 14.12 -9.27 6.21
CA PHE A 162 14.94 -10.06 7.11
C PHE A 162 14.04 -11.04 7.88
N THR A 163 14.60 -12.16 8.28
CA THR A 163 13.89 -13.16 9.07
C THR A 163 14.00 -12.80 10.55
N GLY A 164 12.85 -12.73 11.24
CA GLY A 164 12.82 -12.32 12.64
C GLY A 164 13.48 -10.97 12.90
N LEU A 165 14.39 -10.91 13.87
CA LEU A 165 15.16 -9.72 14.26
C LEU A 165 16.62 -9.75 13.77
N GLU A 166 16.98 -10.70 12.90
CA GLU A 166 18.33 -10.83 12.37
C GLU A 166 18.55 -9.83 11.22
N ILE A 167 18.75 -8.57 11.59
CA ILE A 167 18.94 -7.46 10.65
C ILE A 167 20.44 -7.34 10.31
N ASP A 168 20.74 -7.31 9.01
CA ASP A 168 22.09 -7.00 8.50
C ASP A 168 22.35 -5.50 8.58
N TRP A 169 22.79 -5.05 9.75
CA TRP A 169 23.03 -3.64 10.06
C TRP A 169 24.14 -3.01 9.22
N ASP A 170 25.19 -3.76 8.87
CA ASP A 170 26.30 -3.25 8.06
C ASP A 170 25.81 -2.82 6.68
N VAL A 171 24.93 -3.60 6.06
CA VAL A 171 24.33 -3.21 4.77
C VAL A 171 23.45 -1.97 4.90
N LEU A 172 22.69 -1.85 5.99
CA LEU A 172 21.79 -0.71 6.19
C LEU A 172 22.58 0.57 6.46
N ASP A 173 23.54 0.54 7.37
CA ASP A 173 24.39 1.67 7.73
C ASP A 173 25.22 2.13 6.52
N SER A 174 25.84 1.19 5.80
CA SER A 174 26.61 1.50 4.58
C SER A 174 25.72 2.15 3.51
N HIS A 175 24.46 1.70 3.40
CA HIS A 175 23.52 2.32 2.47
C HIS A 175 23.15 3.74 2.88
N VAL A 176 22.84 3.97 4.16
CA VAL A 176 22.54 5.30 4.71
C VAL A 176 23.74 6.24 4.52
N GLU A 177 24.95 5.78 4.83
CA GLU A 177 26.18 6.55 4.64
C GLU A 177 26.43 6.90 3.17
N GLY A 178 26.20 5.95 2.24
CA GLY A 178 26.27 6.19 0.80
C GLY A 178 25.28 7.24 0.28
N LEU A 179 24.22 7.54 1.03
CA LEU A 179 23.26 8.61 0.71
C LEU A 179 23.69 9.99 1.25
N GLY A 180 24.79 10.10 1.98
CA GLY A 180 25.26 11.36 2.61
C GLY A 180 25.47 12.52 1.62
N ALA A 181 25.97 12.23 0.42
CA ALA A 181 26.12 13.26 -0.63
C ALA A 181 24.77 13.81 -1.12
N LEU A 182 23.71 12.99 -1.12
CA LEU A 182 22.36 13.41 -1.48
C LEU A 182 21.70 14.18 -0.34
N PHE A 183 21.95 13.77 0.90
CA PHE A 183 21.51 14.52 2.08
C PHE A 183 22.11 15.92 2.13
N SER A 184 23.39 16.06 1.79
CA SER A 184 24.09 17.35 1.67
C SER A 184 23.42 18.31 0.67
N LYS A 185 22.68 17.75 -0.32
CA LYS A 185 21.85 18.51 -1.28
C LYS A 185 20.45 18.84 -0.73
N ARG A 186 20.30 18.88 0.61
CA ARG A 186 19.06 19.17 1.35
C ARG A 186 17.91 18.22 1.07
N ARG A 187 18.20 16.97 0.68
CA ARG A 187 17.18 15.95 0.46
C ARG A 187 16.88 15.24 1.76
N LYS A 188 15.61 15.15 2.11
CA LYS A 188 15.17 14.45 3.31
C LYS A 188 15.31 12.93 3.14
N MET A 189 15.92 12.28 4.13
CA MET A 189 16.03 10.83 4.21
C MET A 189 15.08 10.27 5.26
N THR A 190 14.58 9.07 4.99
CA THR A 190 13.67 8.35 5.87
C THR A 190 14.07 6.89 5.94
N PHE A 191 14.32 6.41 7.16
CA PHE A 191 14.55 5.02 7.48
C PHE A 191 13.27 4.42 8.07
N GLY A 192 12.69 3.44 7.39
CA GLY A 192 11.47 2.76 7.77
C GLY A 192 11.76 1.32 8.19
N ILE A 193 11.16 0.88 9.29
CA ILE A 193 11.24 -0.51 9.73
C ILE A 193 9.88 -1.04 10.19
N GLU A 194 9.48 -2.20 9.70
CA GLU A 194 8.26 -2.88 10.08
C GLU A 194 8.57 -4.28 10.64
N PHE A 195 8.17 -4.52 11.88
CA PHE A 195 8.25 -5.82 12.52
C PHE A 195 6.92 -6.56 12.40
N VAL A 196 6.94 -7.77 11.84
CA VAL A 196 5.78 -8.63 11.71
C VAL A 196 5.89 -9.76 12.73
N TYR A 197 5.05 -9.72 13.75
CA TYR A 197 4.95 -10.73 14.80
C TYR A 197 3.85 -11.72 14.51
N LYS A 198 4.07 -12.96 14.94
CA LYS A 198 3.08 -14.02 14.95
C LYS A 198 2.94 -14.55 16.36
N GLU A 199 1.71 -14.84 16.77
CA GLU A 199 1.46 -15.54 18.03
C GLU A 199 2.07 -16.95 17.93
N ALA A 200 3.01 -17.25 18.83
CA ALA A 200 3.51 -18.59 18.99
C ALA A 200 2.41 -19.39 19.69
N THR A 201 1.59 -20.10 18.89
CA THR A 201 0.73 -21.14 19.42
C THR A 201 1.62 -22.10 20.18
N SER A 202 1.49 -22.13 21.50
CA SER A 202 2.02 -23.21 22.32
C SER A 202 1.55 -24.51 21.68
N ASP A 203 2.50 -25.33 21.23
CA ASP A 203 2.18 -26.67 20.76
C ASP A 203 1.38 -27.36 21.88
N PRO A 204 0.13 -27.80 21.64
CA PRO A 204 -0.56 -28.58 22.62
C PRO A 204 0.18 -29.92 22.71
N THR A 205 1.03 -30.05 23.73
CA THR A 205 1.65 -31.32 24.09
C THR A 205 0.55 -32.36 24.32
N ALA A 206 0.42 -33.24 23.34
CA ALA A 206 -0.02 -34.62 23.42
C ALA A 206 -1.22 -34.91 24.34
N THR A 207 -2.44 -34.63 23.87
CA THR A 207 -3.60 -35.47 24.24
C THR A 207 -3.97 -36.36 23.06
N LYS A 208 -3.79 -37.66 23.29
CA LYS A 208 -4.11 -38.80 22.42
C LYS A 208 -5.36 -38.59 21.54
N GLY A 209 -5.17 -38.80 20.24
CA GLY A 209 -6.15 -39.42 19.35
C GLY A 209 -7.52 -38.73 19.23
N LYS A 210 -7.59 -37.61 18.49
CA LYS A 210 -8.77 -37.30 17.67
C LYS A 210 -8.29 -36.92 16.28
N LYS A 211 -8.80 -37.64 15.27
CA LYS A 211 -8.53 -37.40 13.85
C LYS A 211 -8.58 -35.90 13.58
N LYS A 212 -7.44 -35.31 13.23
CA LYS A 212 -7.31 -33.92 12.84
C LYS A 212 -8.25 -33.73 11.65
N GLY A 213 -9.38 -33.06 11.87
CA GLY A 213 -10.26 -32.66 10.79
C GLY A 213 -9.43 -31.85 9.82
N GLN A 214 -9.41 -32.29 8.56
CA GLN A 214 -8.72 -31.66 7.46
C GLN A 214 -9.04 -30.16 7.51
N SER A 215 -8.02 -29.29 7.60
CA SER A 215 -8.27 -27.85 7.73
C SER A 215 -9.12 -27.39 6.54
N ALA A 216 -10.05 -26.45 6.74
CA ALA A 216 -10.92 -25.98 5.66
C ALA A 216 -10.12 -25.51 4.42
N THR A 217 -8.90 -25.00 4.63
CA THR A 217 -7.97 -24.59 3.57
C THR A 217 -7.34 -25.78 2.82
N GLU A 218 -6.98 -26.85 3.54
CA GLU A 218 -6.46 -28.07 2.92
C GLU A 218 -7.55 -28.86 2.22
N ALA A 219 -8.76 -28.90 2.78
CA ALA A 219 -9.96 -29.42 2.13
C ALA A 219 -10.30 -28.63 0.86
N GLN A 220 -10.23 -27.28 0.89
CA GLN A 220 -10.39 -26.46 -0.31
C GLN A 220 -9.29 -26.72 -1.35
N LYS A 221 -8.03 -26.90 -0.92
CA LYS A 221 -6.92 -27.21 -1.83
C LYS A 221 -7.09 -28.60 -2.47
N LEU A 222 -7.48 -29.60 -1.68
CA LEU A 222 -7.79 -30.94 -2.19
C LEU A 222 -9.01 -30.91 -3.12
N GLN A 223 -10.04 -30.16 -2.78
CA GLN A 223 -11.23 -30.00 -3.62
C GLN A 223 -10.87 -29.34 -4.95
N ARG A 224 -10.07 -28.27 -4.94
CA ARG A 224 -9.61 -27.64 -6.20
C ARG A 224 -8.68 -28.54 -7.01
N ALA A 225 -7.88 -29.38 -6.36
CA ALA A 225 -7.03 -30.35 -7.04
C ALA A 225 -7.85 -31.50 -7.65
N ALA A 226 -8.86 -32.01 -6.92
CA ALA A 226 -9.80 -32.99 -7.42
C ALA A 226 -10.60 -32.45 -8.61
N ASP A 227 -11.09 -31.21 -8.49
CA ASP A 227 -11.93 -30.56 -9.49
C ASP A 227 -11.12 -29.98 -10.67
N ALA A 228 -9.79 -30.06 -10.66
CA ALA A 228 -8.92 -29.39 -11.63
C ALA A 228 -9.17 -29.86 -13.08
N GLY A 229 -9.47 -31.16 -13.26
CA GLY A 229 -9.84 -31.73 -14.55
C GLY A 229 -11.15 -31.15 -15.08
N PHE A 230 -12.16 -31.08 -14.21
CA PHE A 230 -13.47 -30.55 -14.55
C PHE A 230 -13.45 -29.03 -14.81
N TRP A 231 -12.69 -28.27 -14.03
CA TRP A 231 -12.42 -26.85 -14.29
C TRP A 231 -11.82 -26.61 -15.68
N THR A 232 -10.82 -27.42 -16.06
CA THR A 232 -10.18 -27.35 -17.38
C THR A 232 -11.18 -27.55 -18.52
N ARG A 233 -12.14 -28.47 -18.33
CA ARG A 233 -13.23 -28.75 -19.26
C ARG A 233 -14.17 -27.54 -19.40
N VAL A 234 -14.61 -26.92 -18.30
CA VAL A 234 -15.47 -25.73 -18.29
C VAL A 234 -14.79 -24.53 -18.97
N TYR A 235 -13.53 -24.25 -18.64
CA TYR A 235 -12.76 -23.17 -19.29
C TYR A 235 -12.60 -23.41 -20.79
N LYS A 236 -12.32 -24.65 -21.21
CA LYS A 236 -12.15 -25.00 -22.62
C LYS A 236 -13.46 -24.87 -23.41
N HIS A 237 -14.59 -25.26 -22.84
CA HIS A 237 -15.90 -25.15 -23.48
C HIS A 237 -16.29 -23.67 -23.70
N HIS A 238 -16.12 -22.82 -22.69
CA HIS A 238 -16.46 -21.39 -22.79
C HIS A 238 -15.34 -20.50 -23.39
N ARG A 239 -14.26 -21.11 -23.90
CA ARG A 239 -13.17 -20.37 -24.53
C ARG A 239 -13.65 -19.74 -25.83
N CYS A 240 -13.41 -18.44 -25.98
CA CYS A 240 -13.85 -17.71 -27.15
C CYS A 240 -13.09 -18.16 -28.40
N ARG A 241 -13.82 -18.62 -29.43
CA ARG A 241 -13.24 -19.06 -30.72
C ARG A 241 -13.19 -17.96 -31.79
N GLY A 242 -13.76 -16.79 -31.50
CA GLY A 242 -13.77 -15.67 -32.43
C GLY A 242 -12.39 -15.02 -32.55
N LYS A 243 -11.79 -15.07 -33.75
CA LYS A 243 -10.47 -14.46 -34.03
C LYS A 243 -10.40 -12.96 -33.70
N TYR A 244 -11.54 -12.25 -33.75
CA TYR A 244 -11.65 -10.82 -33.50
C TYR A 244 -12.63 -10.48 -32.36
N CYS A 245 -12.90 -11.42 -31.46
CA CYS A 245 -13.83 -11.16 -30.36
C CYS A 245 -13.22 -10.19 -29.34
N LYS A 246 -13.90 -9.06 -29.10
CA LYS A 246 -13.47 -8.03 -28.14
C LYS A 246 -13.88 -8.33 -26.68
N GLN A 247 -14.62 -9.42 -26.43
CA GLN A 247 -15.14 -9.72 -25.09
C GLN A 247 -14.15 -10.43 -24.17
N GLY A 248 -12.98 -10.85 -24.67
CA GLY A 248 -11.92 -11.48 -23.89
C GLY A 248 -11.82 -13.00 -24.11
N PRO A 249 -11.04 -13.70 -23.27
CA PRO A 249 -10.67 -15.09 -23.51
C PRO A 249 -11.83 -16.09 -23.36
N HIS A 250 -12.86 -15.73 -22.58
CA HIS A 250 -14.05 -16.54 -22.38
C HIS A 250 -15.30 -15.72 -22.70
N CYS A 251 -16.17 -16.31 -23.50
CA CYS A 251 -17.37 -15.64 -23.99
C CYS A 251 -18.50 -16.65 -24.17
N TRP A 252 -19.73 -16.20 -23.95
CA TRP A 252 -20.94 -16.96 -24.25
C TRP A 252 -21.55 -16.43 -25.56
N LEU A 253 -21.96 -17.32 -26.45
CA LEU A 253 -22.58 -16.98 -27.72
C LEU A 253 -24.10 -17.09 -27.56
N ASP A 254 -24.83 -16.00 -27.83
CA ASP A 254 -26.29 -16.06 -27.85
C ASP A 254 -26.83 -16.66 -29.15
N GLU A 255 -28.13 -17.00 -29.17
CA GLU A 255 -28.82 -17.53 -30.35
C GLU A 255 -28.78 -16.60 -31.57
N ARG A 256 -28.49 -15.32 -31.35
CA ARG A 256 -28.37 -14.29 -32.40
C ARG A 256 -26.92 -14.14 -32.89
N GLY A 257 -26.00 -14.95 -32.39
CA GLY A 257 -24.57 -14.95 -32.74
C GLY A 257 -23.75 -13.84 -32.06
N ASN A 258 -24.28 -13.14 -31.05
CA ASN A 258 -23.51 -12.16 -30.31
C ASN A 258 -22.72 -12.82 -29.19
N HIS A 259 -21.46 -12.41 -29.05
CA HIS A 259 -20.61 -12.82 -27.95
C HIS A 259 -20.81 -11.90 -26.75
N HIS A 260 -21.01 -12.49 -25.58
CA HIS A 260 -21.08 -11.81 -24.29
C HIS A 260 -19.91 -12.24 -23.40
N ARG A 261 -19.34 -11.29 -22.65
CA ARG A 261 -18.16 -11.56 -21.80
C ARG A 261 -18.52 -12.43 -20.60
N LEU A 262 -17.76 -13.51 -20.39
CA LEU A 262 -17.82 -14.30 -19.17
C LEU A 262 -16.73 -13.84 -18.20
N LEU A 263 -17.13 -13.45 -16.99
CA LEU A 263 -16.24 -13.10 -15.89
C LEU A 263 -15.91 -14.35 -15.08
N PRO A 264 -14.79 -14.36 -14.32
CA PRO A 264 -14.42 -15.50 -13.47
C PRO A 264 -15.56 -15.99 -12.56
N ARG A 265 -16.31 -15.06 -11.93
CA ARG A 265 -17.50 -15.38 -11.12
C ARG A 265 -18.59 -16.14 -11.88
N HIS A 266 -18.81 -15.83 -13.16
CA HIS A 266 -19.83 -16.52 -13.97
C HIS A 266 -19.37 -17.95 -14.28
N LEU A 267 -18.07 -18.17 -14.51
CA LEU A 267 -17.51 -19.50 -14.73
C LEU A 267 -17.58 -20.36 -13.45
N GLU A 268 -17.42 -19.75 -12.27
CA GLU A 268 -17.66 -20.40 -10.97
C GLU A 268 -19.12 -20.83 -10.78
N GLU A 269 -20.07 -19.95 -11.09
CA GLU A 269 -21.49 -20.28 -10.99
C GLU A 269 -21.93 -21.37 -11.98
N ILE A 270 -21.39 -21.34 -13.21
CA ILE A 270 -21.61 -22.39 -14.22
C ILE A 270 -21.03 -23.71 -13.73
N PHE A 271 -19.79 -23.71 -13.23
CA PHE A 271 -19.13 -24.89 -12.67
C PHE A 271 -19.98 -25.54 -11.56
N HIS A 272 -20.43 -24.74 -10.59
CA HIS A 272 -21.26 -25.23 -9.48
C HIS A 272 -22.62 -25.74 -9.96
N HIS A 273 -23.19 -25.13 -11.00
CA HIS A 273 -24.44 -25.60 -11.57
C HIS A 273 -24.30 -26.98 -12.23
N ILE A 274 -23.30 -27.15 -13.11
CA ILE A 274 -23.08 -28.42 -13.82
C ILE A 274 -22.71 -29.52 -12.82
N LYS A 275 -21.90 -29.20 -11.80
CA LYS A 275 -21.55 -30.16 -10.74
C LYS A 275 -22.77 -30.56 -9.90
N GLY A 276 -23.68 -29.62 -9.64
CA GLY A 276 -24.93 -29.87 -8.91
C GLY A 276 -25.98 -30.66 -9.70
N SER A 277 -25.85 -30.72 -11.03
CA SER A 277 -26.76 -31.47 -11.92
C SER A 277 -26.25 -32.88 -12.27
N MET A 278 -25.06 -33.29 -11.80
CA MET A 278 -24.52 -34.63 -12.00
C MET A 278 -25.41 -35.68 -11.31
N LYS A 279 -25.69 -36.80 -11.98
CA LYS A 279 -26.39 -37.91 -11.33
C LYS A 279 -25.44 -38.66 -10.40
N GLU A 280 -25.99 -39.23 -9.33
CA GLU A 280 -25.21 -39.97 -8.34
C GLU A 280 -24.49 -41.16 -9.00
N GLY A 281 -23.16 -41.09 -9.08
CA GLY A 281 -22.29 -42.12 -9.69
C GLY A 281 -21.72 -41.80 -11.08
N GLU A 282 -22.10 -40.68 -11.71
CA GLU A 282 -21.47 -40.22 -12.96
C GLU A 282 -20.05 -39.68 -12.70
N LYS A 283 -19.07 -40.11 -13.51
CA LYS A 283 -17.70 -39.60 -13.43
C LYS A 283 -17.63 -38.20 -14.03
N GLU A 284 -16.79 -37.33 -13.47
CA GLU A 284 -16.56 -35.96 -13.96
C GLU A 284 -16.12 -35.88 -15.43
N GLU A 285 -15.67 -36.99 -16.03
CA GLU A 285 -15.27 -37.12 -17.43
C GLU A 285 -16.45 -37.40 -18.38
N GLU A 286 -17.56 -37.92 -17.86
CA GLU A 286 -18.77 -38.32 -18.60
C GLU A 286 -19.86 -37.24 -18.56
N VAL A 287 -19.70 -36.24 -17.70
CA VAL A 287 -20.63 -35.10 -17.57
C VAL A 287 -20.61 -34.26 -18.84
N ASP A 288 -21.79 -33.99 -19.38
CA ASP A 288 -21.96 -33.06 -20.49
C ASP A 288 -21.74 -31.62 -20.02
N ILE A 289 -20.90 -30.87 -20.74
CA ILE A 289 -20.61 -29.46 -20.43
C ILE A 289 -21.56 -28.55 -21.23
N ASP A 290 -22.27 -29.08 -22.21
CA ASP A 290 -23.22 -28.35 -23.06
C ASP A 290 -24.56 -28.08 -22.34
N ILE A 291 -24.61 -28.22 -21.01
CA ILE A 291 -25.76 -27.83 -20.20
C ILE A 291 -26.01 -26.33 -20.36
N GLU A 292 -27.24 -25.99 -20.72
CA GLU A 292 -27.66 -24.61 -20.94
C GLU A 292 -27.38 -23.75 -19.70
N ILE A 293 -26.71 -22.62 -19.90
CA ILE A 293 -26.35 -21.71 -18.82
C ILE A 293 -27.64 -21.25 -18.12
N PRO A 294 -27.77 -21.41 -16.78
CA PRO A 294 -28.96 -21.01 -16.06
C PRO A 294 -29.37 -19.57 -16.37
N SER A 295 -30.69 -19.35 -16.54
CA SER A 295 -31.29 -18.05 -16.85
C SER A 295 -30.86 -16.92 -15.89
N LYS A 296 -30.59 -17.24 -14.62
CA LYS A 296 -30.04 -16.31 -13.63
C LYS A 296 -28.66 -15.75 -14.01
N ILE A 297 -27.77 -16.60 -14.52
CA ILE A 297 -26.42 -16.22 -14.95
C ILE A 297 -26.51 -15.43 -16.26
N LEU A 298 -27.42 -15.84 -17.16
CA LEU A 298 -27.69 -15.12 -18.41
C LEU A 298 -28.22 -13.69 -18.14
N GLY A 299 -29.10 -13.52 -17.16
CA GLY A 299 -29.58 -12.21 -16.73
C GLY A 299 -28.45 -11.26 -16.33
N ASP A 300 -27.51 -11.73 -15.52
CA ASP A 300 -26.35 -10.95 -15.07
C ASP A 300 -25.38 -10.60 -16.21
N ILE A 301 -25.15 -11.54 -17.14
CA ILE A 301 -24.31 -11.33 -18.33
C ILE A 301 -24.90 -10.25 -19.24
N LEU A 302 -26.23 -10.28 -19.45
CA LEU A 302 -26.93 -9.34 -20.32
C LEU A 302 -27.05 -7.95 -19.70
N ASN A 303 -27.27 -7.85 -18.38
CA ASN A 303 -27.33 -6.59 -17.65
C ASN A 303 -25.96 -5.88 -17.62
N GLY A 304 -24.86 -6.61 -17.42
CA GLY A 304 -23.51 -6.06 -17.45
C GLY A 304 -23.07 -5.55 -18.83
N SER A 305 -23.64 -6.09 -19.91
CA SER A 305 -23.33 -5.68 -21.29
C SER A 305 -24.08 -4.40 -21.70
N ARG A 306 -25.29 -4.16 -21.18
CA ARG A 306 -26.05 -2.92 -21.42
C ARG A 306 -25.38 -1.68 -20.81
N LYS A 307 -24.70 -1.83 -19.66
CA LYS A 307 -24.00 -0.73 -18.97
C LYS A 307 -22.78 -0.21 -19.74
N ARG A 308 -22.09 -1.07 -20.51
CA ARG A 308 -20.85 -0.73 -21.26
C ARG A 308 -21.08 -0.22 -22.68
N LYS A 309 -22.24 -0.49 -23.31
CA LYS A 309 -22.59 0.08 -24.63
C LYS A 309 -22.82 1.60 -24.60
N ALA A 310 -22.95 2.20 -23.41
CA ALA A 310 -23.02 3.65 -23.24
C ALA A 310 -21.65 4.34 -23.30
N GLU A 311 -20.53 3.60 -23.25
CA GLU A 311 -19.19 4.17 -23.07
C GLU A 311 -18.31 4.15 -24.35
N ASP A 312 -18.72 3.48 -25.43
CA ASP A 312 -17.88 3.24 -26.62
C ASP A 312 -18.25 4.12 -27.85
N SER A 313 -18.62 5.39 -27.61
CA SER A 313 -18.79 6.41 -28.67
C SER A 313 -17.62 7.40 -28.67
N VAL A 314 -16.70 7.22 -29.62
CA VAL A 314 -15.58 8.14 -29.88
C VAL A 314 -16.06 9.26 -30.79
N ASP A 315 -16.25 10.46 -30.24
CA ASP A 315 -15.40 11.66 -30.43
C ASP A 315 -16.23 12.94 -30.18
N CYS A 316 -15.93 13.66 -29.11
CA CYS A 316 -16.17 15.09 -29.04
C CYS A 316 -15.10 15.72 -28.15
N ARG A 317 -14.12 16.37 -28.80
CA ARG A 317 -13.11 17.17 -28.13
C ARG A 317 -13.80 18.34 -27.43
N GLY A 318 -13.62 18.40 -26.12
CA GLY A 318 -13.89 19.58 -25.32
C GLY A 318 -15.36 19.76 -24.94
N CYS A 319 -15.80 19.05 -23.90
CA CYS A 319 -16.81 19.51 -22.93
C CYS A 319 -16.97 18.42 -21.84
N LYS A 320 -16.50 18.69 -20.61
CA LYS A 320 -16.85 17.88 -19.42
C LYS A 320 -18.12 18.47 -18.82
N VAL A 321 -19.26 17.87 -19.14
CA VAL A 321 -20.54 18.08 -18.45
C VAL A 321 -21.16 16.71 -18.22
N HIS A 322 -21.23 16.28 -16.95
CA HIS A 322 -22.11 15.20 -16.54
C HIS A 322 -23.35 15.82 -15.91
N ALA A 323 -24.48 15.73 -16.61
CA ALA A 323 -25.75 15.52 -15.94
C ALA A 323 -26.76 14.89 -16.92
N SER A 324 -27.27 13.75 -16.47
CA SER A 324 -28.69 13.39 -16.46
C SER A 324 -29.53 13.66 -17.70
N SER A 325 -30.02 12.58 -18.31
CA SER A 325 -31.47 12.49 -18.55
C SER A 325 -31.90 11.04 -18.74
N ASN A 326 -32.95 10.65 -18.03
CA ASN A 326 -33.91 9.70 -18.56
C ASN A 326 -35.30 10.31 -18.38
N GLY A 327 -35.81 10.92 -19.44
CA GLY A 327 -37.22 11.25 -19.60
C GLY A 327 -37.94 10.05 -20.18
N ARG A 328 -38.82 9.44 -19.37
CA ARG A 328 -39.72 8.31 -19.67
C ARG A 328 -40.77 8.69 -20.72
N LEU A 329 -41.35 7.69 -21.40
CA LEU A 329 -42.78 7.31 -21.26
C LEU A 329 -43.05 6.00 -22.05
N ARG A 330 -43.31 4.88 -21.37
CA ARG A 330 -44.62 4.27 -21.02
C ARG A 330 -45.28 3.55 -22.22
N ASP A 331 -45.83 2.36 -22.04
CA ASP A 331 -46.68 2.03 -20.89
C ASP A 331 -46.64 0.57 -20.40
N THR A 332 -47.06 0.40 -19.14
CA THR A 332 -47.28 -0.85 -18.36
C THR A 332 -46.02 -1.58 -17.84
N GLY A 333 -45.63 -1.43 -16.55
CA GLY A 333 -44.50 -2.23 -16.01
C GLY A 333 -44.04 -1.95 -14.56
N GLU A 334 -43.96 -3.05 -13.79
CA GLU A 334 -43.32 -3.39 -12.50
C GLU A 334 -42.86 -2.31 -11.49
N THR A 335 -43.39 -2.45 -10.25
CA THR A 335 -42.98 -1.77 -9.01
C THR A 335 -41.61 -2.26 -8.49
N SER A 336 -40.67 -1.34 -8.33
CA SER A 336 -39.31 -1.56 -7.81
C SER A 336 -39.12 -0.88 -6.45
N PHE A 337 -38.38 -1.53 -5.54
CA PHE A 337 -37.72 -0.88 -4.40
C PHE A 337 -36.26 -0.64 -4.82
N VAL A 338 -35.88 0.63 -4.96
CA VAL A 338 -34.49 1.09 -5.20
C VAL A 338 -34.03 1.80 -3.93
N GLU A 339 -32.96 1.31 -3.30
CA GLU A 339 -32.27 2.06 -2.26
C GLU A 339 -31.49 3.23 -2.89
N ASP A 340 -32.01 4.42 -2.63
CA ASP A 340 -31.56 5.71 -3.14
C ASP A 340 -30.28 6.20 -2.45
N SER A 341 -29.15 6.12 -3.16
CA SER A 341 -27.91 6.82 -2.80
C SER A 341 -28.00 8.30 -3.20
N GLY A 342 -28.99 9.02 -2.67
CA GLY A 342 -29.22 10.44 -2.98
C GLY A 342 -28.13 11.35 -2.41
N GLU A 343 -27.55 12.21 -3.24
CA GLU A 343 -26.71 13.31 -2.77
C GLU A 343 -27.53 14.29 -1.90
N VAL A 344 -26.90 14.94 -0.90
CA VAL A 344 -27.54 16.03 -0.15
C VAL A 344 -27.65 17.24 -1.10
N GLU A 345 -28.89 17.58 -1.46
CA GLU A 345 -29.22 18.64 -2.43
C GLU A 345 -29.26 20.02 -1.76
N GLY A 346 -28.51 21.01 -2.27
CA GLY A 346 -28.46 22.38 -1.76
C GLY A 346 -27.05 22.98 -1.81
N ASP A 347 -26.89 24.23 -1.36
CA ASP A 347 -25.56 24.80 -1.12
C ASP A 347 -24.84 24.00 -0.02
N ARG A 348 -23.56 23.73 -0.26
CA ARG A 348 -22.78 22.75 0.50
C ARG A 348 -22.52 23.21 1.93
N MET A 349 -22.35 24.52 2.13
CA MET A 349 -22.11 25.11 3.45
C MET A 349 -23.43 25.30 4.18
N ASP A 350 -24.47 25.80 3.50
CA ASP A 350 -25.79 25.96 4.11
C ASP A 350 -26.33 24.62 4.65
N ARG A 351 -26.15 23.53 3.89
CA ARG A 351 -26.55 22.18 4.34
C ARG A 351 -25.74 21.67 5.53
N LEU A 352 -24.46 22.00 5.58
CA LEU A 352 -23.62 21.66 6.73
C LEU A 352 -24.07 22.41 7.98
N GLU A 353 -24.41 23.70 7.86
CA GLU A 353 -24.94 24.51 8.96
C GLU A 353 -26.31 24.02 9.43
N GLU A 354 -27.21 23.69 8.50
CA GLU A 354 -28.51 23.09 8.80
C GLU A 354 -28.36 21.77 9.58
N TYR A 355 -27.44 20.91 9.14
CA TYR A 355 -27.13 19.67 9.83
C TYR A 355 -26.57 19.91 11.24
N CYS A 356 -25.67 20.88 11.38
CA CYS A 356 -25.13 21.27 12.68
C CYS A 356 -26.26 21.73 13.62
N ASN A 357 -27.18 22.56 13.14
CA ASN A 357 -28.34 23.01 13.91
C ASN A 357 -29.29 21.86 14.28
N TRP A 358 -29.61 20.98 13.32
CA TRP A 358 -30.45 19.81 13.55
C TRP A 358 -29.82 18.86 14.58
N SER A 359 -28.50 18.60 14.48
CA SER A 359 -27.80 17.68 15.37
C SER A 359 -27.88 18.11 16.84
N LEU A 360 -27.85 19.42 17.12
CA LEU A 360 -27.99 19.98 18.47
C LEU A 360 -29.41 19.84 19.01
N GLN A 361 -30.43 19.84 18.15
CA GLN A 361 -31.83 19.65 18.56
C GLN A 361 -32.12 18.19 18.99
N GLN A 362 -31.33 17.22 18.49
CA GLN A 362 -31.50 15.80 18.80
C GLN A 362 -31.04 15.42 20.21
N VAL A 363 -30.36 16.33 20.93
CA VAL A 363 -29.69 16.03 22.20
C VAL A 363 -30.27 16.90 23.32
N LYS A 364 -30.61 16.27 24.46
CA LYS A 364 -31.12 16.96 25.66
C LYS A 364 -30.07 17.21 26.74
N SER A 365 -28.95 16.49 26.71
CA SER A 365 -27.88 16.62 27.71
C SER A 365 -26.94 17.77 27.37
N ASP A 366 -26.68 18.67 28.33
CA ASP A 366 -25.80 19.82 28.13
C ASP A 366 -24.35 19.42 27.83
N LYS A 367 -23.83 18.44 28.56
CA LYS A 367 -22.48 17.89 28.34
C LYS A 367 -22.32 17.28 26.94
N TRP A 368 -23.38 16.67 26.43
CA TRP A 368 -23.38 16.07 25.09
C TRP A 368 -23.55 17.14 24.01
N ARG A 369 -24.38 18.16 24.28
CA ARG A 369 -24.56 19.33 23.42
C ARG A 369 -23.24 20.07 23.22
N GLU A 370 -22.50 20.34 24.30
CA GLU A 370 -21.19 21.01 24.24
C GLU A 370 -20.18 20.22 23.39
N ALA A 371 -20.11 18.90 23.60
CA ALA A 371 -19.20 18.07 22.82
C ALA A 371 -19.58 18.01 21.33
N LEU A 372 -20.88 18.04 21.02
CA LEU A 372 -21.39 18.08 19.65
C LEU A 372 -21.19 19.46 19.00
N GLN A 373 -21.31 20.55 19.76
CA GLN A 373 -20.97 21.91 19.29
C GLN A 373 -19.50 22.00 18.86
N ALA A 374 -18.58 21.42 19.63
CA ALA A 374 -17.17 21.36 19.25
C ALA A 374 -16.95 20.58 17.95
N ALA A 375 -17.68 19.47 17.74
CA ALA A 375 -17.64 18.71 16.49
C ALA A 375 -18.21 19.49 15.30
N ASN A 376 -19.31 20.20 15.49
CA ASN A 376 -19.94 21.04 14.49
C ASN A 376 -19.00 22.18 14.05
N GLN A 377 -18.40 22.88 15.01
CA GLN A 377 -17.44 23.96 14.71
C GLN A 377 -16.25 23.43 13.93
N PHE A 378 -15.69 22.29 14.35
CA PHE A 378 -14.60 21.65 13.62
C PHE A 378 -14.98 21.30 12.18
N ALA A 379 -16.20 20.78 11.94
CA ALA A 379 -16.68 20.45 10.60
C ALA A 379 -16.76 21.69 9.70
N ILE A 380 -17.25 22.82 10.25
CA ILE A 380 -17.35 24.10 9.55
C ILE A 380 -15.96 24.65 9.24
N ASP A 381 -15.07 24.71 10.24
CA ASP A 381 -13.71 25.27 10.09
C ASP A 381 -12.85 24.46 9.10
N GLN A 382 -13.09 23.14 9.00
CA GLN A 382 -12.39 22.25 8.09
C GLN A 382 -13.12 22.03 6.75
N PHE A 383 -14.22 22.76 6.50
CA PHE A 383 -15.03 22.65 5.28
C PHE A 383 -15.48 21.21 4.95
N LEU A 384 -15.80 20.43 5.97
CA LEU A 384 -16.24 19.04 5.83
C LEU A 384 -17.70 18.97 5.41
N GLU A 385 -17.98 19.23 4.12
CA GLU A 385 -19.33 19.13 3.56
C GLU A 385 -19.92 17.70 3.70
N LEU A 386 -21.24 17.62 3.91
CA LEU A 386 -21.94 16.36 4.20
C LEU A 386 -21.74 15.28 3.12
N ASN A 387 -21.71 15.67 1.84
CA ASN A 387 -21.51 14.74 0.73
C ASN A 387 -20.10 14.15 0.71
N SER A 388 -19.08 14.92 1.11
CA SER A 388 -17.71 14.43 1.24
C SER A 388 -17.57 13.47 2.44
N ILE A 389 -18.26 13.77 3.54
CA ILE A 389 -18.32 12.85 4.70
C ILE A 389 -19.02 11.53 4.32
N LEU A 390 -20.12 11.58 3.56
CA LEU A 390 -20.83 10.37 3.13
C LEU A 390 -20.02 9.49 2.18
N LYS A 391 -19.14 10.09 1.36
CA LYS A 391 -18.21 9.34 0.48
C LYS A 391 -17.09 8.67 1.26
N HIS A 392 -16.65 9.30 2.36
CA HIS A 392 -15.51 8.84 3.16
C HIS A 392 -15.77 8.96 4.68
N PRO A 393 -16.73 8.19 5.23
CA PRO A 393 -17.17 8.35 6.63
C PRO A 393 -16.08 8.06 7.65
N GLU A 394 -15.25 7.04 7.40
CA GLU A 394 -14.14 6.66 8.29
C GLU A 394 -13.06 7.77 8.33
N VAL A 395 -12.73 8.33 7.16
CA VAL A 395 -11.71 9.40 7.04
C VAL A 395 -12.18 10.66 7.75
N ALA A 396 -13.46 11.02 7.61
CA ALA A 396 -14.03 12.18 8.30
C ALA A 396 -14.04 12.01 9.82
N ALA A 397 -14.43 10.84 10.32
CA ALA A 397 -14.42 10.55 11.75
C ALA A 397 -12.99 10.62 12.34
N ASP A 398 -12.00 10.03 11.67
CA ASP A 398 -10.61 10.08 12.09
C ASP A 398 -10.03 11.50 12.11
N LEU A 399 -10.41 12.31 11.12
CA LEU A 399 -9.99 13.72 11.05
C LEU A 399 -10.55 14.53 12.23
N MET A 400 -11.83 14.33 12.56
CA MET A 400 -12.47 14.94 13.72
C MET A 400 -11.78 14.54 15.04
N VAL A 401 -11.43 13.26 15.20
CA VAL A 401 -10.74 12.78 16.40
C VAL A 401 -9.34 13.41 16.54
N LYS A 402 -8.60 13.51 15.43
CA LYS A 402 -7.30 14.23 15.41
C LYS A 402 -7.46 15.71 15.75
N GLY A 403 -8.61 16.29 15.42
CA GLY A 403 -9.01 17.66 15.78
C GLY A 403 -9.43 17.86 17.24
N GLY A 404 -9.37 16.83 18.07
CA GLY A 404 -9.76 16.91 19.49
C GLY A 404 -11.24 16.62 19.76
N VAL A 405 -12.02 16.22 18.75
CA VAL A 405 -13.40 15.76 18.94
C VAL A 405 -13.37 14.38 19.60
N LYS A 406 -14.23 14.15 20.59
CA LYS A 406 -14.33 12.85 21.27
C LYS A 406 -14.74 11.75 20.27
N PRO A 407 -14.11 10.56 20.27
CA PRO A 407 -14.38 9.52 19.27
C PRO A 407 -15.86 9.12 19.13
N GLY A 408 -16.58 8.98 20.25
CA GLY A 408 -18.01 8.68 20.22
C GLY A 408 -18.86 9.78 19.57
N ILE A 409 -18.45 11.04 19.72
CA ILE A 409 -19.13 12.18 19.09
C ILE A 409 -18.82 12.24 17.60
N ALA A 410 -17.57 11.99 17.20
CA ALA A 410 -17.18 11.94 15.78
C ALA A 410 -17.93 10.84 15.02
N LEU A 411 -18.00 9.62 15.57
CA LEU A 411 -18.77 8.52 14.98
C LEU A 411 -20.27 8.84 14.90
N GLN A 412 -20.82 9.44 15.95
CA GLN A 412 -22.22 9.84 15.96
C GLN A 412 -22.49 10.94 14.92
N PHE A 413 -21.62 11.94 14.81
CA PHE A 413 -21.72 13.01 13.83
C PHE A 413 -21.75 12.45 12.41
N VAL A 414 -20.90 11.48 12.07
CA VAL A 414 -20.90 10.87 10.73
C VAL A 414 -22.15 10.01 10.50
N SER A 415 -22.52 9.17 11.48
CA SER A 415 -23.67 8.27 11.35
C SER A 415 -25.00 9.02 11.22
N ASN A 416 -25.12 10.17 11.88
CA ASN A 416 -26.36 10.94 11.92
C ASN A 416 -26.67 11.68 10.62
N ILE A 417 -25.72 11.80 9.68
CA ILE A 417 -25.96 12.44 8.37
C ILE A 417 -27.02 11.68 7.57
N ASN A 418 -27.01 10.34 7.63
CA ASN A 418 -28.04 9.52 6.99
C ASN A 418 -29.42 9.72 7.63
N LYS A 419 -29.47 9.92 8.96
CA LYS A 419 -30.71 10.19 9.68
C LYS A 419 -31.24 11.58 9.34
N PHE A 420 -30.37 12.60 9.30
CA PHE A 420 -30.71 13.93 8.84
C PHE A 420 -31.30 13.92 7.41
N ARG A 421 -30.71 13.15 6.49
CA ARG A 421 -31.24 12.98 5.12
C ARG A 421 -32.65 12.40 5.07
N GLN A 422 -33.00 11.52 6.01
CA GLN A 422 -34.32 10.89 6.06
C GLN A 422 -35.37 11.83 6.66
N GLU A 423 -34.97 12.74 7.56
CA GLU A 423 -35.88 13.68 8.23
C GLU A 423 -36.05 15.02 7.51
N THR A 424 -35.15 15.34 6.56
CA THR A 424 -35.17 16.60 5.78
C THR A 424 -35.58 16.42 4.31
N LYS A 425 -35.92 15.19 3.91
CA LYS A 425 -36.72 14.91 2.71
C LYS A 425 -38.19 15.10 3.01
#